data_AF-A0A194S1U4-F1
#
_entry.id   AF-A0A194S1U4-F1
#
_cell.length_a   1.000
_cell.length_b   1.000
_cell.length_c   1.000
_cell.angle_alpha   90.00
_cell.angle_beta   90.00
_cell.angle_gamma   90.00
#
_symmetry.space_group_name_H-M   'P 1'
#
loop_
_entity.id
_entity.type
_entity.pdbx_description
1 polymer ?
#
loop_
_entity_poly.entity_id
_entity_poly.type
_entity_poly.pdbx_seq_one_letter_code
_entity_poly.pdbx_strand_id
1 'polypeptide(L)' 'SPVLCGRRMFLAALISASKYLQDRNYSNRAWAKISGLAVGEINKNERAFLKVIQFQLHLRAEDFQRWTERLAT' A
#
# COMPACT_ATOMS: atom_id res chain seq x y z
N SER A 1 16.05 -0.43 7.75
CA SER A 1 15.28 -1.30 6.84
C SER A 1 13.88 -0.71 6.68
N PRO A 2 13.31 -0.58 5.47
CA PRO A 2 12.02 0.08 5.25
C PRO A 2 10.86 -0.59 6.03
N VAL A 3 11.01 -1.88 6.33
CA VAL A 3 10.12 -2.72 7.15
C VAL A 3 10.03 -2.31 8.63
N LEU A 4 11.00 -1.55 9.14
CA LEU A 4 11.09 -1.20 10.57
C LEU A 4 10.32 0.08 10.95
N CYS A 5 9.81 0.83 9.97
CA CYS A 5 9.08 2.07 10.24
C CYS A 5 7.62 1.91 9.83
N GLY A 6 6.72 1.79 10.81
CA GLY A 6 5.28 1.58 10.58
C GLY A 6 4.66 2.64 9.65
N ARG A 7 5.09 3.91 9.75
CA ARG A 7 4.62 4.99 8.85
C ARG A 7 4.96 4.74 7.38
N ARG A 8 6.15 4.19 7.11
CA ARG A 8 6.62 3.89 5.74
C ARG A 8 5.91 2.66 5.17
N MET A 9 5.67 1.66 6.00
CA MET A 9 4.90 0.46 5.61
C MET A 9 3.44 0.79 5.33
N PHE A 10 2.83 1.63 6.17
CA PHE A 10 1.47 2.10 5.96
C PHE A 10 1.33 2.88 4.64
N LEU A 11 2.27 3.79 4.35
CA LEU A 11 2.28 4.51 3.08
C LEU A 11 2.42 3.54 1.88
N ALA A 12 3.33 2.56 1.96
CA ALA A 12 3.51 1.58 0.90
C ALA A 12 2.26 0.72 0.65
N ALA A 13 1.57 0.32 1.73
CA ALA A 13 0.30 -0.39 1.66
C ALA A 13 -0.78 0.47 1.00
N LEU A 14 -0.89 1.74 1.40
CA LEU A 14 -1.86 2.69 0.84
C LEU A 14 -1.64 2.93 -0.65
N ILE A 15 -0.39 3.14 -1.08
CA ILE A 15 -0.04 3.32 -2.50
C ILE A 15 -0.40 2.06 -3.30
N SER A 16 -0.06 0.89 -2.77
CA SER A 16 -0.35 -0.39 -3.44
C SER A 16 -1.86 -0.62 -3.59
N ALA A 17 -2.64 -0.33 -2.54
CA ALA A 17 -4.10 -0.43 -2.56
C ALA A 17 -4.74 0.58 -3.54
N SER A 18 -4.28 1.84 -3.53
CA SER A 18 -4.75 2.87 -4.47
C SER A 18 -4.50 2.46 -5.93
N LYS A 19 -3.32 1.90 -6.23
CA LYS A 19 -3.00 1.39 -7.57
C LYS A 19 -3.82 0.18 -7.98
N TYR A 20 -4.20 -0.66 -7.03
CA TYR A 20 -5.01 -1.85 -7.28
C TYR A 20 -6.49 -1.52 -7.55
N LEU A 21 -7.03 -0.50 -6.88
CA LEU A 21 -8.45 -0.11 -6.96
C LEU A 21 -8.76 0.93 -8.04
N GLN A 22 -7.79 1.74 -8.46
CA GLN A 22 -8.01 2.87 -9.35
C GLN A 22 -7.36 2.67 -10.72
N ASP A 23 -8.15 2.66 -11.80
CA ASP A 23 -7.66 2.61 -13.20
C ASP A 23 -6.76 3.80 -13.56
N ARG A 24 -6.97 4.97 -12.93
CA ARG A 24 -6.11 6.15 -13.03
C ARG A 24 -5.36 6.38 -11.73
N ASN A 25 -4.25 5.70 -11.56
CA ASN A 25 -3.42 5.86 -10.36
C ASN A 25 -2.48 7.07 -10.46
N TYR A 26 -2.17 7.65 -9.30
CA TYR A 26 -1.12 8.66 -9.18
C TYR A 26 0.25 8.00 -9.33
N SER A 27 1.11 8.57 -10.18
CA SER A 27 2.49 8.11 -10.33
C SER A 27 3.26 8.20 -9.01
N ASN A 28 4.31 7.38 -8.85
CA ASN A 28 5.18 7.46 -7.66
C ASN A 28 5.85 8.84 -7.49
N ARG A 29 5.90 9.66 -8.55
CA ARG A 29 6.32 11.07 -8.49
C ARG A 29 5.28 11.97 -7.81
N ALA A 30 4.00 11.75 -8.05
CA ALA A 30 2.94 12.45 -7.35
C ALA A 30 2.91 12.06 -5.87
N TRP A 31 3.04 10.77 -5.56
CA TRP A 31 3.14 10.29 -4.18
C TRP A 31 4.38 10.82 -3.44
N ALA A 32 5.51 11.00 -4.14
CA ALA A 32 6.68 11.68 -3.59
C ALA A 32 6.39 13.12 -3.18
N LYS A 33 5.65 13.87 -4.02
CA LYS A 33 5.25 15.25 -3.71
C LYS A 33 4.28 15.31 -2.51
N ILE A 34 3.37 14.35 -2.39
CA ILE A 34 2.37 14.29 -1.30
C ILE A 34 3.02 13.89 0.03
N SER A 35 3.89 12.89 0.01
CA SER A 35 4.51 12.33 1.23
C SER A 35 5.78 13.05 1.67
N GLY A 36 6.35 13.92 0.83
CA GLY A 36 7.64 14.57 1.07
C GLY A 36 8.84 13.62 0.98
N LEU A 37 8.64 12.38 0.50
CA LEU A 37 9.70 11.38 0.37
C LEU A 37 10.27 11.37 -1.04
N ALA A 38 11.54 10.99 -1.17
CA ALA A 38 12.14 10.74 -2.46
C ALA A 38 11.45 9.58 -3.18
N VAL A 39 11.27 9.70 -4.51
CA VAL A 39 10.67 8.64 -5.35
C VAL A 39 11.40 7.30 -5.17
N GLY A 40 12.73 7.34 -5.00
CA GLY A 40 13.55 6.16 -4.74
C GLY A 40 13.16 5.42 -3.45
N GLU A 41 12.84 6.16 -2.37
CA GLU A 41 12.38 5.58 -1.11
C GLU A 41 11.00 4.94 -1.26
N ILE A 42 10.07 5.63 -1.94
CA ILE A 42 8.72 5.10 -2.21
C ILE A 42 8.80 3.80 -2.99
N ASN A 43 9.57 3.78 -4.08
CA ASN A 43 9.78 2.56 -4.88
C ASN A 43 10.37 1.43 -4.05
N LYS A 44 11.27 1.73 -3.11
CA LYS A 44 11.89 0.74 -2.24
C LYS A 44 10.88 0.19 -1.22
N ASN A 45 10.07 1.06 -0.62
CA ASN A 45 9.04 0.69 0.35
C ASN A 45 7.91 -0.13 -0.31
N GLU A 46 7.46 0.28 -1.49
CA GLU A 46 6.43 -0.42 -2.27
C GLU A 46 6.90 -1.84 -2.62
N ARG A 47 8.11 -1.99 -3.15
CA ARG A 47 8.68 -3.32 -3.44
C ARG A 47 8.89 -4.16 -2.17
N ALA A 48 9.28 -3.55 -1.06
CA ALA A 48 9.41 -4.26 0.20
C ALA A 48 8.06 -4.77 0.71
N PHE A 49 7.01 -3.93 0.65
CA PHE A 49 5.65 -4.29 1.02
C PHE A 49 5.10 -5.40 0.13
N LEU A 50 5.22 -5.27 -1.20
CA LEU A 50 4.76 -6.28 -2.16
C LEU A 50 5.43 -7.66 -1.93
N LYS A 51 6.72 -7.66 -1.57
CA LYS A 51 7.42 -8.90 -1.18
C LYS A 51 6.86 -9.51 0.10
N VAL A 52 6.54 -8.69 1.11
CA VAL A 52 5.97 -9.16 2.38
C VAL A 52 4.60 -9.80 2.16
N ILE A 53 3.76 -9.22 1.31
CA ILE A 53 2.44 -9.79 0.98
C ILE A 53 2.49 -10.81 -0.17
N GLN A 54 3.67 -11.20 -0.65
CA GLN A 54 3.87 -12.13 -1.77
C GLN A 54 3.02 -11.80 -3.02
N PHE A 55 2.85 -10.50 -3.31
CA PHE A 55 1.99 -10.00 -4.41
C PHE A 55 0.51 -10.46 -4.33
N GLN A 56 0.06 -10.96 -3.18
CA GLN A 56 -1.34 -11.30 -2.92
C GLN A 56 -2.15 -10.05 -2.58
N LEU A 57 -2.44 -9.25 -3.60
CA LEU A 57 -3.28 -8.03 -3.48
C LEU A 57 -4.78 -8.33 -3.64
N HIS A 58 -5.11 -9.51 -4.16
CA HIS A 58 -6.48 -9.91 -4.38
C HIS A 58 -7.13 -10.34 -3.07
N LEU A 59 -8.19 -9.64 -2.69
CA LEU A 59 -9.07 -9.99 -1.58
C LEU A 59 -10.40 -10.42 -2.14
N ARG A 60 -10.86 -11.61 -1.73
CA ARG A 60 -12.21 -12.06 -2.06
C ARG A 60 -13.22 -11.20 -1.30
N ALA A 61 -14.37 -10.94 -1.93
CA ALA A 61 -15.42 -10.11 -1.36
C ALA A 61 -15.89 -10.62 0.02
N GLU A 62 -15.99 -11.94 0.17
CA GLU A 62 -16.30 -12.64 1.43
C GLU A 62 -15.30 -12.31 2.56
N ASP A 63 -14.01 -12.31 2.25
CA ASP A 63 -12.95 -12.02 3.22
C ASP A 63 -12.99 -10.54 3.62
N PHE A 64 -13.21 -9.64 2.66
CA PHE A 64 -13.33 -8.20 2.91
C PHE A 64 -14.55 -7.86 3.78
N GLN A 65 -15.70 -8.49 3.49
CA GLN A 65 -16.94 -8.28 4.23
C GLN A 65 -16.78 -8.73 5.70
N ARG A 66 -16.19 -9.92 5.91
CA ARG A 66 -15.89 -10.45 7.25
C ARG A 66 -14.93 -9.57 8.05
N TRP A 67 -13.96 -8.93 7.40
CA TRP A 67 -13.06 -7.98 8.05
C TRP A 67 -13.76 -6.68 8.42
N THR A 68 -14.62 -6.17 7.53
CA THR A 68 -15.40 -4.95 7.76
C THR A 68 -16.34 -5.14 8.95
N GLU A 69 -17.02 -6.28 9.04
CA GLU A 69 -17.88 -6.63 10.19
C GLU A 69 -17.09 -6.67 11.51
N ARG A 70 -15.89 -7.25 11.51
CA ARG A 70 -15.01 -7.30 12.70
C ARG A 70 -14.50 -5.93 13.14
N LEU A 71 -14.33 -4.99 12.21
CA LEU A 71 -13.86 -3.63 12.51
C LEU A 71 -15.00 -2.70 12.93
N ALA A 72 -16.25 -3.06 12.61
CA ALA A 72 -17.44 -2.30 12.97
C ALA A 72 -18.03 -2.65 14.34
N THR A 73 -17.46 -3.64 15.04
CA THR A 73 -17.82 -4.03 16.41
C THR A 73 -16.83 -3.46 17.41
#